data_AF-M6GB67-F1
#
_entry.id   AF-M6GB67-F1
#
_cell.length_a   1.000
_cell.length_b   1.000
_cell.length_c   1.000
_cell.angle_alpha   90.00
_cell.angle_beta   90.00
_cell.angle_gamma   90.00
#
_symmetry.space_group_name_H-M   'P 1'
#
loop_
_entity.id
_entity.type
_entity.pdbx_description
1 polymer ?
#
loop_
_entity_poly.entity_id
_entity_poly.type
_entity_poly.pdbx_seq_one_letter_code
_entity_poly.pdbx_strand_id
1 'polypeptide(L)'
;MTRTDAVENNPIYLLSDVAVKSIIEKERLTPRLILNEYVNRMLNILKSDHVDARIMITSSGIILHNIFKTSIDTRAHEGILYDVIKSIERIHNFCAENKILSHQVIELNELMENIGIDSIKSGHYELARQQIYSIVRILDAHLKSNVPDESEICEFGLYDSNYKSSDPNKEPDYDKSSHWSRIRDDYTRIIYKLFEVAIDKENEDVVDTCVFSYSSIVHDVLNANLGPLQRKLLIMDCIHYFHKCILKISKGNRIDLRHVSMPVDSFSITRIADTNPELFQFLIVKLSDLVLSLVTQKIYLFSSFNEIGTVGRGCISKLSISSIEVEAIEFLCDIFRRIKIILLKENSQEAENALIEVRSQVFSFKTWLEKEKRKNAKVKAKILTLTKEFDKLPNIIKSFKSDAVFWPNRKPKVKSTDPRFRTLRDRGAE
;
A
#
# COMPACT_ATOMS: atom_id res chain seq x y z
N MET A 1 -33.46 17.27 -39.02
CA MET A 1 -32.09 17.17 -38.49
C MET A 1 -31.77 15.70 -38.41
N THR A 2 -30.86 15.19 -39.23
CA THR A 2 -30.50 13.77 -39.18
C THR A 2 -29.74 13.49 -37.88
N ARG A 3 -29.73 12.24 -37.41
CA ARG A 3 -29.00 11.84 -36.20
C ARG A 3 -27.50 12.14 -36.33
N THR A 4 -26.98 12.15 -37.57
CA THR A 4 -25.62 12.53 -37.94
C THR A 4 -25.38 14.03 -37.77
N ASP A 5 -26.28 14.89 -38.28
CA ASP A 5 -26.18 16.36 -38.12
C ASP A 5 -26.21 16.78 -36.64
N ALA A 6 -26.90 16.03 -35.78
CA ALA A 6 -26.99 16.29 -34.35
C ALA A 6 -25.71 15.93 -33.59
N VAL A 7 -24.92 14.99 -34.10
CA VAL A 7 -23.62 14.59 -33.50
C VAL A 7 -22.50 15.50 -34.01
N GLU A 8 -22.47 15.81 -35.30
CA GLU A 8 -21.44 16.67 -35.91
C GLU A 8 -21.45 18.11 -35.40
N ASN A 9 -22.63 18.62 -35.04
CA ASN A 9 -22.78 19.98 -34.49
C ASN A 9 -22.75 20.03 -32.95
N ASN A 10 -22.51 18.90 -32.28
CA ASN A 10 -22.47 18.89 -30.82
C ASN A 10 -21.13 19.51 -30.33
N PRO A 11 -21.17 20.56 -29.48
CA PRO A 11 -19.97 21.28 -29.05
C PRO A 11 -18.88 20.41 -28.43
N ILE A 12 -19.24 19.31 -27.75
CA ILE A 12 -18.28 18.39 -27.12
C ILE A 12 -17.45 17.67 -28.18
N TYR A 13 -18.08 17.22 -29.26
CA TYR A 13 -17.41 16.54 -30.36
C TYR A 13 -16.53 17.51 -31.16
N LEU A 14 -17.00 18.74 -31.39
CA LEU A 14 -16.21 19.79 -32.04
C LEU A 14 -14.96 20.15 -31.24
N LEU A 15 -15.09 20.36 -29.92
CA LEU A 15 -13.94 20.63 -29.06
C LEU A 15 -12.96 19.45 -29.01
N SER A 16 -13.49 18.22 -28.99
CA SER A 16 -12.66 17.01 -29.05
C SER A 16 -11.87 16.95 -30.35
N ASP A 17 -12.51 17.18 -31.50
CA ASP A 17 -11.88 17.17 -32.82
C ASP A 17 -10.79 18.24 -32.95
N VAL A 18 -11.05 19.47 -32.49
CA VAL A 18 -10.05 20.55 -32.47
C VAL A 18 -8.83 20.16 -31.63
N ALA A 19 -9.05 19.59 -30.43
CA ALA A 19 -7.96 19.15 -29.56
C ALA A 19 -7.14 18.02 -30.20
N VAL A 20 -7.80 17.02 -30.80
CA VAL A 20 -7.16 15.90 -31.50
C VAL A 20 -6.32 16.39 -32.68
N LYS A 21 -6.86 17.25 -33.54
CA LYS A 21 -6.13 17.85 -34.67
C LYS A 21 -4.90 18.61 -34.19
N SER A 22 -5.05 19.42 -33.14
CA SER A 22 -3.93 20.18 -32.56
C SER A 22 -2.80 19.27 -32.07
N ILE A 23 -3.14 18.14 -31.44
CA ILE A 23 -2.15 17.13 -30.99
C ILE A 23 -1.42 16.52 -32.19
N ILE A 24 -2.15 16.15 -33.25
CA ILE A 24 -1.56 15.60 -34.48
C ILE A 24 -0.61 16.61 -35.14
N GLU A 25 -0.95 17.89 -35.11
CA GLU A 25 -0.13 19.02 -35.57
C GLU A 25 1.03 19.37 -34.62
N LYS A 26 1.22 18.60 -33.53
CA LYS A 26 2.25 18.77 -32.50
C LYS A 26 2.13 20.08 -31.70
N GLU A 27 0.95 20.68 -31.70
CA GLU A 27 0.61 21.84 -30.90
C GLU A 27 0.29 21.39 -29.46
N ARG A 28 0.80 22.13 -28.47
CA ARG A 28 0.80 21.69 -27.05
C ARG A 28 -0.18 22.44 -26.17
N LEU A 29 -0.56 23.67 -26.52
CA LEU A 29 -1.32 24.58 -25.66
C LEU A 29 -2.82 24.40 -25.83
N THR A 30 -3.31 24.29 -27.06
CA THR A 30 -4.72 24.14 -27.41
C THR A 30 -5.38 22.95 -26.71
N PRO A 31 -4.86 21.71 -26.76
CA PRO A 31 -5.49 20.59 -26.06
C PRO A 31 -5.56 20.82 -24.54
N ARG A 32 -4.55 21.47 -23.96
CA ARG A 32 -4.51 21.78 -22.51
C ARG A 32 -5.51 22.85 -22.12
N LEU A 33 -5.64 23.90 -22.94
CA LEU A 33 -6.63 24.98 -22.75
C LEU A 33 -8.05 24.44 -22.87
N ILE A 34 -8.32 23.61 -23.89
CA ILE A 34 -9.62 22.96 -24.08
C ILE A 34 -9.96 22.09 -22.87
N LEU A 35 -9.03 21.22 -22.43
CA LEU A 35 -9.24 20.38 -21.23
C LEU A 35 -9.59 21.23 -20.01
N ASN A 36 -8.77 22.23 -19.69
CA ASN A 36 -8.96 23.04 -18.49
C ASN A 36 -10.28 23.82 -18.54
N GLU A 37 -10.57 24.52 -19.64
CA GLU A 37 -11.78 25.31 -19.78
C GLU A 37 -13.04 24.44 -19.78
N TYR A 38 -12.99 23.29 -20.44
CA TYR A 38 -14.09 22.33 -20.44
C TYR A 38 -14.39 21.82 -19.03
N VAL A 39 -13.37 21.38 -18.30
CA VAL A 39 -13.52 20.91 -16.91
C VAL A 39 -14.05 22.03 -16.03
N ASN A 40 -13.50 23.25 -16.13
CA ASN A 40 -14.00 24.42 -15.37
C ASN A 40 -15.49 24.66 -15.58
N ARG A 41 -15.93 24.68 -16.84
CA ARG A 41 -17.34 24.92 -17.19
C ARG A 41 -18.23 23.80 -16.68
N MET A 42 -17.83 22.55 -16.87
CA MET A 42 -18.58 21.40 -16.39
C MET A 42 -18.77 21.47 -14.88
N LEU A 43 -17.69 21.69 -14.12
CA LEU A 43 -17.77 21.79 -12.66
C LEU A 43 -18.63 22.97 -12.19
N ASN A 44 -18.58 24.11 -12.90
CA ASN A 44 -19.45 25.25 -12.61
C ASN A 44 -20.94 24.93 -12.82
N ILE A 45 -21.28 24.18 -13.88
CA ILE A 45 -22.66 23.75 -14.13
C ILE A 45 -23.10 22.75 -13.06
N LEU A 46 -22.26 21.75 -12.75
CA LEU A 46 -22.53 20.77 -11.70
C LEU A 46 -22.73 21.42 -10.33
N LYS A 47 -22.09 22.55 -10.06
CA LYS A 47 -22.29 23.31 -8.82
C LYS A 47 -23.69 23.95 -8.73
N SER A 48 -24.28 24.30 -9.86
CA SER A 48 -25.60 24.94 -9.93
C SER A 48 -26.77 23.95 -10.02
N ASP A 49 -26.54 22.77 -10.60
CA ASP A 49 -27.57 21.73 -10.81
C ASP A 49 -26.93 20.33 -10.84
N HIS A 50 -27.45 19.42 -10.02
CA HIS A 50 -26.98 18.03 -9.91
C HIS A 50 -27.86 17.01 -10.65
N VAL A 51 -29.01 17.42 -11.20
CA VAL A 51 -30.03 16.51 -11.74
C VAL A 51 -29.48 15.63 -12.87
N ASP A 52 -28.49 16.10 -13.63
CA ASP A 52 -27.85 15.37 -14.73
C ASP A 52 -26.33 15.14 -14.53
N ALA A 53 -25.86 15.06 -13.29
CA ALA A 53 -24.43 14.99 -12.99
C ALA A 53 -23.70 13.86 -13.73
N ARG A 54 -24.32 12.66 -13.78
CA ARG A 54 -23.78 11.51 -14.49
C ARG A 54 -23.61 11.77 -15.99
N ILE A 55 -24.61 12.38 -16.64
CA ILE A 55 -24.54 12.65 -18.09
C ILE A 55 -23.40 13.61 -18.40
N MET A 56 -23.24 14.67 -17.60
CA MET A 56 -22.16 15.64 -17.79
C MET A 56 -20.79 14.99 -17.58
N ILE A 57 -20.64 14.21 -16.52
CA ILE A 57 -19.40 13.50 -16.20
C ILE A 57 -19.06 12.46 -17.28
N THR A 58 -20.03 11.65 -17.72
CA THR A 58 -19.82 10.68 -18.81
C THR A 58 -19.44 11.39 -20.11
N SER A 59 -20.07 12.53 -20.40
CA SER A 59 -19.73 13.34 -21.59
C SER A 59 -18.31 13.87 -21.54
N SER A 60 -17.79 14.20 -20.34
CA SER A 60 -16.38 14.58 -20.17
C SER A 60 -15.42 13.49 -20.57
N GLY A 61 -15.82 12.23 -20.36
CA GLY A 61 -15.06 11.05 -20.73
C GLY A 61 -14.71 11.02 -22.22
N ILE A 62 -15.56 11.54 -23.10
CA ILE A 62 -15.31 11.58 -24.55
C ILE A 62 -14.09 12.44 -24.87
N ILE A 63 -14.04 13.68 -24.35
CA ILE A 63 -12.93 14.60 -24.60
C ILE A 63 -11.64 14.06 -23.96
N LEU A 64 -11.72 13.64 -22.69
CA LEU A 64 -10.57 13.12 -21.95
C LEU A 64 -9.98 11.88 -22.63
N HIS A 65 -10.82 10.93 -23.03
CA HIS A 65 -10.39 9.71 -23.70
C HIS A 65 -9.74 10.00 -25.05
N ASN A 66 -10.37 10.81 -25.91
CA ASN A 66 -9.87 11.09 -27.25
C ASN A 66 -8.53 11.84 -27.21
N ILE A 67 -8.40 12.83 -26.32
CA ILE A 67 -7.14 13.56 -26.14
C ILE A 67 -6.04 12.63 -25.62
N PHE A 68 -6.35 11.80 -24.63
CA PHE A 68 -5.40 10.84 -24.09
C PHE A 68 -4.93 9.84 -25.16
N LYS A 69 -5.88 9.20 -25.85
CA LYS A 69 -5.59 8.15 -26.82
C LYS A 69 -4.76 8.67 -27.98
N THR A 70 -5.15 9.82 -28.53
CA THR A 70 -4.38 10.50 -29.58
C THR A 70 -2.98 10.87 -29.09
N SER A 71 -2.86 11.36 -27.85
CA SER A 71 -1.56 11.74 -27.28
C SER A 71 -0.62 10.56 -27.11
N ILE A 72 -1.12 9.40 -26.66
CA ILE A 72 -0.32 8.16 -26.61
C ILE A 72 0.08 7.72 -28.01
N ASP A 73 -0.88 7.61 -28.94
CA ASP A 73 -0.65 7.03 -30.26
C ASP A 73 0.32 7.88 -31.11
N THR A 74 0.30 9.19 -30.93
CA THR A 74 1.19 10.14 -31.63
C THR A 74 2.48 10.44 -30.86
N ARG A 75 2.66 9.87 -29.65
CA ARG A 75 3.74 10.22 -28.71
C ARG A 75 3.86 11.72 -28.50
N ALA A 76 2.72 12.36 -28.27
CA ALA A 76 2.63 13.77 -27.98
C ALA A 76 3.31 14.12 -26.64
N HIS A 77 3.39 15.41 -26.35
CA HIS A 77 4.05 15.90 -25.14
C HIS A 77 3.37 15.36 -23.87
N GLU A 78 4.14 14.76 -22.96
CA GLU A 78 3.62 14.12 -21.74
C GLU A 78 2.81 15.05 -20.83
N GLY A 79 3.09 16.36 -20.89
CA GLY A 79 2.29 17.36 -20.17
C GLY A 79 0.80 17.37 -20.54
N ILE A 80 0.42 16.96 -21.76
CA ILE A 80 -0.98 16.81 -22.15
C ILE A 80 -1.61 15.61 -21.44
N LEU A 81 -0.89 14.48 -21.40
CA LEU A 81 -1.32 13.26 -20.71
C LEU A 81 -1.49 13.50 -19.20
N TYR A 82 -0.57 14.25 -18.59
CA TYR A 82 -0.66 14.63 -17.18
C TYR A 82 -1.89 15.51 -16.90
N ASP A 83 -2.22 16.45 -17.78
CA ASP A 83 -3.41 17.30 -17.63
C ASP A 83 -4.72 16.50 -17.73
N VAL A 84 -4.75 15.40 -18.49
CA VAL A 84 -5.90 14.48 -18.49
C VAL A 84 -6.07 13.83 -17.11
N ILE A 85 -5.01 13.27 -16.53
CA ILE A 85 -5.06 12.66 -15.20
C ILE A 85 -5.50 13.69 -14.15
N LYS A 86 -4.95 14.91 -14.22
CA LYS A 86 -5.31 15.98 -13.30
C LYS A 86 -6.75 16.45 -13.46
N SER A 87 -7.28 16.41 -14.68
CA SER A 87 -8.69 16.69 -14.94
C SER A 87 -9.58 15.65 -14.27
N ILE A 88 -9.28 14.36 -14.43
CA ILE A 88 -10.01 13.26 -13.77
C ILE A 88 -9.98 13.42 -12.24
N GLU A 89 -8.78 13.62 -11.66
CA GLU A 89 -8.60 13.86 -10.23
C GLU A 89 -9.44 15.04 -9.73
N ARG A 90 -9.45 16.15 -10.48
CA ARG A 90 -10.21 17.35 -10.13
C ARG A 90 -11.72 17.13 -10.15
N ILE A 91 -12.23 16.36 -11.12
CA ILE A 91 -13.64 16.01 -11.21
C ILE A 91 -14.04 15.16 -10.01
N HIS A 92 -13.24 14.14 -9.67
CA HIS A 92 -13.49 13.29 -8.50
C HIS A 92 -13.46 14.07 -7.19
N ASN A 93 -12.46 14.95 -6.99
CA ASN A 93 -12.38 15.77 -5.78
C ASN A 93 -13.59 16.67 -5.63
N PHE A 94 -14.05 17.30 -6.72
CA PHE A 94 -15.30 18.06 -6.72
C PHE A 94 -16.49 17.19 -6.35
N CYS A 95 -16.59 15.97 -6.90
CA CYS A 95 -17.67 15.03 -6.57
C CYS A 95 -17.66 14.67 -5.08
N ALA A 96 -16.48 14.43 -4.50
CA ALA A 96 -16.35 14.18 -3.06
C ALA A 96 -16.79 15.40 -2.22
N GLU A 97 -16.33 16.60 -2.56
CA GLU A 97 -16.68 17.82 -1.84
C GLU A 97 -18.19 18.14 -1.89
N ASN A 98 -18.84 17.84 -3.02
CA ASN A 98 -20.26 18.13 -3.25
C ASN A 98 -21.18 16.92 -3.00
N LYS A 99 -20.67 15.86 -2.34
CA LYS A 99 -21.46 14.67 -1.96
C LYS A 99 -22.15 13.97 -3.13
N ILE A 100 -21.55 14.04 -4.33
CA ILE A 100 -22.05 13.34 -5.52
C ILE A 100 -21.85 11.84 -5.32
N LEU A 101 -22.91 11.05 -5.56
CA LEU A 101 -22.89 9.62 -5.30
C LEU A 101 -22.02 8.88 -6.33
N SER A 102 -21.35 7.81 -5.89
CA SER A 102 -20.35 7.09 -6.70
C SER A 102 -20.94 6.44 -7.94
N HIS A 103 -22.24 6.11 -7.94
CA HIS A 103 -22.90 5.57 -9.12
C HIS A 103 -22.98 6.58 -10.28
N GLN A 104 -22.76 7.88 -10.01
CA GLN A 104 -22.74 8.95 -11.00
C GLN A 104 -21.36 9.13 -11.65
N VAL A 105 -20.31 8.47 -11.16
CA VAL A 105 -18.92 8.58 -11.65
C VAL A 105 -18.35 7.25 -12.15
N ILE A 106 -19.19 6.21 -12.33
CA ILE A 106 -18.73 4.87 -12.74
C ILE A 106 -17.95 4.92 -14.05
N GLU A 107 -18.48 5.63 -15.05
CA GLU A 107 -17.84 5.75 -16.36
C GLU A 107 -16.49 6.49 -16.28
N LEU A 108 -16.35 7.42 -15.33
CA LEU A 108 -15.09 8.11 -15.08
C LEU A 108 -14.06 7.18 -14.41
N ASN A 109 -14.49 6.33 -13.48
CA ASN A 109 -13.66 5.27 -12.88
C ASN A 109 -13.15 4.28 -13.95
N GLU A 110 -14.03 3.85 -14.84
CA GLU A 110 -13.67 2.96 -15.97
C GLU A 110 -12.66 3.63 -16.92
N LEU A 111 -12.86 4.90 -17.24
CA LEU A 111 -11.91 5.66 -18.04
C LEU A 111 -10.55 5.79 -17.34
N MET A 112 -10.54 6.08 -16.04
CA MET A 112 -9.33 6.16 -15.24
C MET A 112 -8.57 4.83 -15.27
N GLU A 113 -9.25 3.71 -15.06
CA GLU A 113 -8.65 2.38 -15.18
C GLU A 113 -7.99 2.16 -16.54
N ASN A 114 -8.73 2.42 -17.63
CA ASN A 114 -8.24 2.23 -19.00
C ASN A 114 -7.02 3.10 -19.31
N ILE A 115 -7.03 4.37 -18.89
CA ILE A 115 -5.90 5.29 -19.04
C ILE A 115 -4.64 4.74 -18.37
N GLY A 116 -4.77 4.15 -17.17
CA GLY A 116 -3.60 3.58 -16.48
C GLY A 116 -3.07 2.34 -17.14
N ILE A 117 -3.96 1.44 -17.56
CA ILE A 117 -3.60 0.23 -18.29
C ILE A 117 -2.87 0.58 -19.59
N ASP A 118 -3.40 1.54 -20.36
CA ASP A 118 -2.83 1.95 -21.63
C ASP A 118 -1.50 2.69 -21.46
N SER A 119 -1.35 3.48 -20.39
CA SER A 119 -0.09 4.15 -20.04
C SER A 119 1.02 3.12 -19.78
N ILE A 120 0.74 2.10 -18.96
CA ILE A 120 1.71 1.03 -18.68
C ILE A 120 2.02 0.23 -19.94
N LYS A 121 1.01 -0.15 -20.72
CA LYS A 121 1.19 -0.95 -21.94
C LYS A 121 2.01 -0.23 -23.01
N SER A 122 1.91 1.10 -23.06
CA SER A 122 2.60 1.96 -24.03
C SER A 122 3.97 2.44 -23.55
N GLY A 123 4.38 2.09 -22.33
CA GLY A 123 5.69 2.45 -21.76
C GLY A 123 5.76 3.84 -21.12
N HIS A 124 4.61 4.52 -20.92
CA HIS A 124 4.54 5.79 -20.19
C HIS A 124 4.50 5.54 -18.67
N TYR A 125 5.57 4.98 -18.12
CA TYR A 125 5.60 4.51 -16.72
C TYR A 125 5.50 5.63 -15.69
N GLU A 126 6.17 6.77 -15.91
CA GLU A 126 6.06 7.91 -14.98
C GLU A 126 4.62 8.44 -14.92
N LEU A 127 3.95 8.50 -16.07
CA LEU A 127 2.53 8.87 -16.14
C LEU A 127 1.65 7.88 -15.35
N ALA A 128 1.88 6.58 -15.50
CA ALA A 128 1.17 5.56 -14.74
C ALA A 128 1.39 5.70 -13.23
N ARG A 129 2.62 6.00 -12.80
CA ARG A 129 2.94 6.27 -11.38
C ARG A 129 2.19 7.48 -10.86
N GLN A 130 2.18 8.58 -11.62
CA GLN A 130 1.42 9.79 -11.27
C GLN A 130 -0.08 9.50 -11.15
N GLN A 131 -0.61 8.66 -12.04
CA GLN A 131 -2.01 8.25 -11.99
C GLN A 131 -2.34 7.43 -10.74
N ILE A 132 -1.49 6.47 -10.36
CA ILE A 132 -1.67 5.69 -9.15
C ILE A 132 -1.75 6.63 -7.93
N TYR A 133 -0.85 7.62 -7.84
CA TYR A 133 -0.93 8.63 -6.78
C TYR A 133 -2.19 9.49 -6.86
N SER A 134 -2.69 9.81 -8.06
CA SER A 134 -3.98 10.49 -8.23
C SER A 134 -5.14 9.64 -7.70
N ILE A 135 -5.15 8.32 -7.96
CA ILE A 135 -6.18 7.40 -7.44
C ILE A 135 -6.18 7.41 -5.90
N VAL A 136 -5.01 7.37 -5.27
CA VAL A 136 -4.89 7.47 -3.79
C VAL A 136 -5.48 8.79 -3.28
N ARG A 137 -5.15 9.92 -3.92
CA ARG A 137 -5.68 11.24 -3.52
C ARG A 137 -7.20 11.36 -3.71
N ILE A 138 -7.74 10.74 -4.76
CA ILE A 138 -9.19 10.68 -5.00
C ILE A 138 -9.88 9.90 -3.89
N LEU A 139 -9.35 8.71 -3.55
CA LEU A 139 -9.89 7.91 -2.44
C LEU A 139 -9.85 8.72 -1.13
N ASP A 140 -8.72 9.34 -0.80
CA ASP A 140 -8.57 10.19 0.39
C ASP A 140 -9.61 11.34 0.42
N ALA A 141 -9.87 11.99 -0.71
CA ALA A 141 -10.91 13.03 -0.80
C ALA A 141 -12.31 12.47 -0.47
N HIS A 142 -12.65 11.27 -0.98
CA HIS A 142 -13.90 10.60 -0.61
C HIS A 142 -13.93 10.21 0.86
N LEU A 143 -12.86 9.62 1.41
CA LEU A 143 -12.80 9.24 2.82
C LEU A 143 -12.98 10.43 3.77
N LYS A 144 -12.52 11.62 3.37
CA LYS A 144 -12.68 12.86 4.15
C LYS A 144 -14.06 13.47 4.02
N SER A 145 -14.62 13.45 2.81
CA SER A 145 -15.71 14.36 2.46
C SER A 145 -16.95 13.64 1.96
N ASN A 146 -16.95 12.35 1.66
CA ASN A 146 -18.07 11.69 1.00
C ASN A 146 -18.13 10.19 1.28
N VAL A 147 -18.24 9.83 2.55
CA VAL A 147 -18.53 8.46 3.00
C VAL A 147 -19.73 8.53 3.94
N PRO A 148 -20.73 7.65 3.79
CA PRO A 148 -21.85 7.57 4.73
C PRO A 148 -21.39 7.07 6.10
N ASP A 149 -22.14 7.41 7.14
CA ASP A 149 -21.86 6.90 8.48
C ASP A 149 -22.05 5.37 8.52
N GLU A 150 -21.29 4.68 9.37
CA GLU A 150 -21.34 3.23 9.48
C GLU A 150 -22.75 2.69 9.78
N SER A 151 -23.54 3.43 10.56
CA SER A 151 -24.93 3.09 10.90
C SER A 151 -25.92 3.21 9.74
N GLU A 152 -25.51 3.85 8.64
CA GLU A 152 -26.33 4.04 7.44
C GLU A 152 -26.04 2.99 6.36
N ILE A 153 -25.05 2.13 6.61
CA ILE A 153 -24.61 1.10 5.67
C ILE A 153 -25.28 -0.23 6.00
N CYS A 154 -26.17 -0.66 5.13
CA CYS A 154 -26.99 -1.85 5.33
C CYS A 154 -26.20 -3.16 5.16
N GLU A 155 -25.12 -3.16 4.37
CA GLU A 155 -24.31 -4.37 4.15
C GLU A 155 -23.65 -4.87 5.44
N PHE A 156 -23.44 -4.02 6.45
CA PHE A 156 -22.78 -4.43 7.70
C PHE A 156 -23.63 -5.34 8.59
N GLY A 157 -24.95 -5.24 8.52
CA GLY A 157 -25.85 -6.22 9.15
C GLY A 157 -25.71 -7.64 8.60
N LEU A 158 -25.10 -7.81 7.42
CA LEU A 158 -24.76 -9.13 6.85
C LEU A 158 -23.40 -9.65 7.33
N TYR A 159 -22.50 -8.77 7.75
CA TYR A 159 -21.13 -9.13 8.15
C TYR A 159 -20.95 -9.29 9.67
N ASP A 160 -21.81 -8.68 10.47
CA ASP A 160 -21.80 -8.81 11.93
C ASP A 160 -23.21 -9.08 12.46
N SER A 161 -23.42 -10.29 13.00
CA SER A 161 -24.69 -10.73 13.57
C SER A 161 -25.16 -9.89 14.77
N ASN A 162 -24.27 -9.11 15.37
CA ASN A 162 -24.58 -8.18 16.46
C ASN A 162 -24.97 -6.79 15.94
N TYR A 163 -24.76 -6.50 14.66
CA TYR A 163 -25.10 -5.22 14.05
C TYR A 163 -26.60 -5.18 13.74
N LYS A 164 -27.39 -4.83 14.75
CA LYS A 164 -28.82 -4.55 14.59
C LYS A 164 -28.96 -3.06 14.33
N SER A 165 -29.70 -2.69 13.27
CA SER A 165 -30.15 -1.31 13.08
C SER A 165 -30.70 -0.78 14.40
N SER A 166 -30.23 0.39 14.83
CA SER A 166 -30.70 1.06 16.05
C SER A 166 -32.18 1.42 15.97
N ASP A 167 -32.76 1.43 14.76
CA ASP A 167 -34.17 1.63 14.51
C ASP A 167 -34.71 0.51 13.60
N PRO A 168 -35.48 -0.45 14.13
CA PRO A 168 -36.08 -1.52 13.34
C PRO A 168 -37.13 -1.04 12.33
N ASN A 169 -37.56 0.24 12.40
CA ASN A 169 -38.50 0.84 11.46
C ASN A 169 -37.83 1.71 10.38
N LYS A 170 -36.51 1.94 10.46
CA LYS A 170 -35.79 2.73 9.45
C LYS A 170 -35.55 1.87 8.20
N GLU A 171 -36.11 2.29 7.07
CA GLU A 171 -35.87 1.61 5.81
C GLU A 171 -34.37 1.64 5.43
N PRO A 172 -33.85 0.55 4.84
CA PRO A 172 -32.46 0.49 4.38
C PRO A 172 -32.16 1.56 3.32
N ASP A 173 -31.09 2.35 3.51
CA ASP A 173 -30.58 3.26 2.48
C ASP A 173 -29.61 2.51 1.56
N TYR A 174 -30.17 1.96 0.48
CA TYR A 174 -29.42 1.20 -0.52
C TYR A 174 -28.45 2.07 -1.31
N ASP A 175 -28.74 3.37 -1.49
CA ASP A 175 -27.87 4.29 -2.22
C ASP A 175 -26.60 4.59 -1.43
N LYS A 176 -26.71 4.82 -0.11
CA LYS A 176 -25.55 4.97 0.77
C LYS A 176 -24.73 3.69 0.84
N SER A 177 -25.38 2.54 0.95
CA SER A 177 -24.71 1.24 0.98
C SER A 177 -23.95 0.96 -0.32
N SER A 178 -24.59 1.20 -1.46
CA SER A 178 -23.96 1.12 -2.79
C SER A 178 -22.81 2.12 -2.93
N HIS A 179 -23.00 3.33 -2.40
CA HIS A 179 -22.01 4.38 -2.45
C HIS A 179 -20.72 3.98 -1.74
N TRP A 180 -20.85 3.50 -0.50
CA TRP A 180 -19.73 2.99 0.29
C TRP A 180 -19.05 1.79 -0.39
N SER A 181 -19.82 0.81 -0.84
CA SER A 181 -19.30 -0.39 -1.51
C SER A 181 -18.40 -0.04 -2.70
N ARG A 182 -18.82 0.95 -3.50
CA ARG A 182 -18.06 1.49 -4.63
C ARG A 182 -16.79 2.23 -4.20
N ILE A 183 -16.86 3.11 -3.20
CA ILE A 183 -15.67 3.81 -2.69
C ILE A 183 -14.62 2.81 -2.17
N ARG A 184 -15.09 1.78 -1.45
CA ARG A 184 -14.23 0.74 -0.89
C ARG A 184 -13.52 -0.06 -1.98
N ASP A 185 -14.27 -0.51 -2.98
CA ASP A 185 -13.78 -1.45 -4.00
C ASP A 185 -13.11 -0.76 -5.19
N ASP A 186 -13.74 0.25 -5.81
CA ASP A 186 -13.32 0.72 -7.14
C ASP A 186 -11.87 1.21 -7.15
N TYR A 187 -11.47 2.09 -6.21
CA TYR A 187 -10.13 2.68 -6.22
C TYR A 187 -9.03 1.66 -5.87
N THR A 188 -9.27 0.79 -4.89
CA THR A 188 -8.31 -0.26 -4.50
C THR A 188 -8.17 -1.34 -5.58
N ARG A 189 -9.27 -1.65 -6.28
CA ARG A 189 -9.34 -2.59 -7.40
C ARG A 189 -8.70 -2.04 -8.67
N ILE A 190 -8.83 -0.74 -8.96
CA ILE A 190 -8.12 -0.11 -10.08
C ILE A 190 -6.61 -0.22 -9.85
N ILE A 191 -6.11 0.14 -8.66
CA ILE A 191 -4.68 -0.04 -8.32
C ILE A 191 -4.26 -1.50 -8.49
N TYR A 192 -5.09 -2.45 -8.07
CA TYR A 192 -4.81 -3.88 -8.23
C TYR A 192 -4.63 -4.26 -9.71
N LYS A 193 -5.53 -3.80 -10.59
CA LYS A 193 -5.43 -4.08 -12.03
C LYS A 193 -4.19 -3.44 -12.66
N LEU A 194 -3.85 -2.21 -12.28
CA LEU A 194 -2.62 -1.55 -12.72
C LEU A 194 -1.38 -2.32 -12.25
N PHE A 195 -1.40 -2.82 -11.02
CA PHE A 195 -0.35 -3.66 -10.48
C PHE A 195 -0.20 -4.95 -11.30
N GLU A 196 -1.29 -5.65 -11.62
CA GLU A 196 -1.23 -6.84 -12.45
C GLU A 196 -0.61 -6.58 -13.82
N VAL A 197 -1.00 -5.48 -14.48
CA VAL A 197 -0.45 -5.11 -15.79
C VAL A 197 1.02 -4.72 -15.69
N ALA A 198 1.43 -4.03 -14.63
CA ALA A 198 2.83 -3.69 -14.38
C ALA A 198 3.70 -4.93 -14.17
N ILE A 199 3.20 -5.93 -13.43
CA ILE A 199 3.86 -7.23 -13.27
C ILE A 199 4.02 -7.92 -14.62
N ASP A 200 2.96 -7.94 -15.43
CA ASP A 200 2.97 -8.60 -16.74
C ASP A 200 3.91 -7.88 -17.73
N LYS A 201 4.16 -6.57 -17.52
CA LYS A 201 5.10 -5.71 -18.26
C LYS A 201 6.48 -5.60 -17.63
N GLU A 202 6.73 -6.33 -16.54
CA GLU A 202 8.03 -6.38 -15.86
C GLU A 202 8.55 -5.01 -15.42
N ASN A 203 7.65 -4.08 -15.09
CA ASN A 203 8.03 -2.73 -14.67
C ASN A 203 8.07 -2.59 -13.14
N GLU A 204 9.28 -2.62 -12.59
CA GLU A 204 9.53 -2.56 -11.14
C GLU A 204 9.09 -1.23 -10.52
N ASP A 205 9.30 -0.09 -11.18
CA ASP A 205 8.95 1.24 -10.63
C ASP A 205 7.44 1.43 -10.41
N VAL A 206 6.62 0.96 -11.36
CA VAL A 206 5.15 1.00 -11.22
C VAL A 206 4.69 -0.01 -10.18
N VAL A 207 5.31 -1.20 -10.13
CA VAL A 207 5.07 -2.20 -9.07
C VAL A 207 5.33 -1.61 -7.68
N ASP A 208 6.48 -0.98 -7.47
CA ASP A 208 6.82 -0.32 -6.20
C ASP A 208 5.81 0.78 -5.86
N THR A 209 5.41 1.57 -6.87
CA THR A 209 4.41 2.62 -6.67
C THR A 209 3.06 2.03 -6.22
N CYS A 210 2.61 0.90 -6.78
CA CYS A 210 1.42 0.18 -6.31
C CYS A 210 1.58 -0.31 -4.86
N VAL A 211 2.74 -0.89 -4.50
CA VAL A 211 3.03 -1.35 -3.14
C VAL A 211 2.95 -0.21 -2.12
N PHE A 212 3.63 0.91 -2.39
CA PHE A 212 3.58 2.09 -1.53
C PHE A 212 2.16 2.68 -1.43
N SER A 213 1.38 2.60 -2.51
CA SER A 213 0.02 3.15 -2.52
C SER A 213 -0.93 2.37 -1.60
N TYR A 214 -0.84 1.04 -1.54
CA TYR A 214 -1.63 0.29 -0.56
C TYR A 214 -1.24 0.62 0.88
N SER A 215 0.05 0.81 1.15
CA SER A 215 0.53 1.24 2.46
C SER A 215 -0.02 2.62 2.83
N SER A 216 0.04 3.58 1.89
CA SER A 216 -0.52 4.93 2.07
C SER A 216 -2.01 4.90 2.35
N ILE A 217 -2.78 4.13 1.57
CA ILE A 217 -4.23 4.01 1.76
C ILE A 217 -4.54 3.50 3.17
N VAL A 218 -3.85 2.46 3.64
CA VAL A 218 -4.07 1.96 5.01
C VAL A 218 -3.74 3.02 6.05
N HIS A 219 -2.66 3.80 5.86
CA HIS A 219 -2.35 4.92 6.75
C HIS A 219 -3.48 5.96 6.79
N ASP A 220 -3.99 6.35 5.62
CA ASP A 220 -5.06 7.35 5.49
C ASP A 220 -6.36 6.86 6.14
N VAL A 221 -6.73 5.59 5.91
CA VAL A 221 -7.90 4.94 6.51
C VAL A 221 -7.84 4.89 8.03
N LEU A 222 -6.66 4.69 8.61
CA LEU A 222 -6.49 4.70 10.07
C LEU A 222 -6.67 6.09 10.69
N ASN A 223 -6.39 7.15 9.92
CA ASN A 223 -6.54 8.54 10.37
C ASN A 223 -7.89 9.15 9.95
N ALA A 224 -8.65 8.49 9.08
CA ALA A 224 -9.96 8.94 8.61
C ALA A 224 -11.04 8.76 9.67
N ASN A 225 -12.09 9.59 9.59
CA ASN A 225 -13.26 9.51 10.46
C ASN A 225 -14.23 8.42 9.96
N LEU A 226 -13.81 7.17 10.08
CA LEU A 226 -14.55 5.98 9.63
C LEU A 226 -14.93 5.10 10.83
N GLY A 227 -16.07 4.41 10.70
CA GLY A 227 -16.47 3.39 11.65
C GLY A 227 -15.51 2.18 11.68
N PRO A 228 -15.54 1.36 12.76
CA PRO A 228 -14.69 0.18 12.90
C PRO A 228 -14.80 -0.83 11.75
N LEU A 229 -16.01 -1.14 11.26
CA LEU A 229 -16.23 -2.10 10.17
C LEU A 229 -15.79 -1.51 8.83
N GLN A 230 -16.06 -0.22 8.58
CA GLN A 230 -15.58 0.48 7.39
C GLN A 230 -14.05 0.38 7.26
N ARG A 231 -13.33 0.72 8.35
CA ARG A 231 -11.86 0.62 8.42
C ARG A 231 -11.38 -0.81 8.20
N LYS A 232 -12.00 -1.76 8.90
CA LYS A 232 -11.65 -3.18 8.83
C LYS A 232 -11.73 -3.68 7.39
N LEU A 233 -12.86 -3.50 6.71
CA LEU A 233 -13.07 -4.02 5.35
C LEU A 233 -12.13 -3.39 4.33
N LEU A 234 -11.96 -2.07 4.34
CA LEU A 234 -11.08 -1.39 3.38
C LEU A 234 -9.61 -1.78 3.55
N ILE A 235 -9.14 -1.93 4.80
CA ILE A 235 -7.78 -2.42 5.08
C ILE A 235 -7.63 -3.89 4.65
N MET A 236 -8.64 -4.72 4.89
CA MET A 236 -8.64 -6.12 4.45
C MET A 236 -8.54 -6.25 2.92
N ASP A 237 -9.28 -5.42 2.17
CA ASP A 237 -9.24 -5.40 0.70
C ASP A 237 -7.85 -5.00 0.18
N CYS A 238 -7.24 -3.95 0.74
CA CYS A 238 -5.88 -3.53 0.39
C CYS A 238 -4.86 -4.67 0.56
N ILE A 239 -4.95 -5.39 1.67
CA ILE A 239 -4.00 -6.46 2.00
C ILE A 239 -4.25 -7.71 1.16
N HIS A 240 -5.51 -8.01 0.89
CA HIS A 240 -5.88 -9.09 -0.02
C HIS A 240 -5.25 -8.86 -1.41
N TYR A 241 -5.46 -7.69 -2.00
CA TYR A 241 -4.92 -7.35 -3.32
C TYR A 241 -3.39 -7.32 -3.32
N PHE A 242 -2.78 -6.68 -2.31
CA PHE A 242 -1.33 -6.67 -2.13
C PHE A 242 -0.74 -8.09 -2.08
N HIS A 243 -1.29 -8.98 -1.23
CA HIS A 243 -0.80 -10.36 -1.11
C HIS A 243 -0.94 -11.14 -2.40
N LYS A 244 -2.07 -10.97 -3.09
CA LYS A 244 -2.32 -11.63 -4.36
C LYS A 244 -1.27 -11.25 -5.41
N CYS A 245 -0.92 -9.96 -5.49
CA CYS A 245 0.11 -9.47 -6.42
C CYS A 245 1.52 -9.94 -6.04
N ILE A 246 1.93 -9.84 -4.76
CA ILE A 246 3.25 -10.32 -4.33
C ILE A 246 3.42 -11.83 -4.62
N LEU A 247 2.38 -12.63 -4.37
CA LEU A 247 2.39 -14.05 -4.71
C LEU A 247 2.34 -14.32 -6.23
N LYS A 248 1.79 -13.40 -7.03
CA LYS A 248 1.84 -13.49 -8.50
C LYS A 248 3.27 -13.28 -8.98
N ILE A 249 3.96 -12.26 -8.45
CA ILE A 249 5.38 -12.02 -8.75
C ILE A 249 6.22 -13.20 -8.29
N SER A 250 6.00 -13.72 -7.08
CA SER A 250 6.81 -14.82 -6.53
C SER A 250 6.78 -16.09 -7.38
N LYS A 251 5.69 -16.31 -8.12
CA LYS A 251 5.53 -17.44 -9.05
C LYS A 251 6.08 -17.17 -10.46
N GLY A 252 6.28 -15.90 -10.80
CA GLY A 252 6.78 -15.48 -12.11
C GLY A 252 8.26 -15.12 -12.05
N ASN A 253 9.10 -15.75 -12.85
CA ASN A 253 10.54 -15.42 -12.93
C ASN A 253 10.82 -14.09 -13.70
N ARG A 254 9.91 -13.12 -13.61
CA ARG A 254 9.88 -11.92 -14.45
C ARG A 254 10.33 -10.66 -13.73
N ILE A 255 10.01 -10.54 -12.44
CA ILE A 255 10.45 -9.44 -11.58
C ILE A 255 11.14 -10.05 -10.37
N ASP A 256 12.31 -9.52 -10.02
CA ASP A 256 12.99 -9.95 -8.80
C ASP A 256 12.34 -9.28 -7.59
N LEU A 257 11.61 -10.06 -6.78
CA LEU A 257 11.00 -9.57 -5.55
C LEU A 257 11.99 -8.92 -4.58
N ARG A 258 13.30 -9.19 -4.70
CA ARG A 258 14.33 -8.54 -3.86
C ARG A 258 14.51 -7.07 -4.21
N HIS A 259 14.11 -6.64 -5.40
CA HIS A 259 14.12 -5.24 -5.82
C HIS A 259 12.82 -4.52 -5.47
N VAL A 260 11.75 -5.25 -5.17
CA VAL A 260 10.48 -4.66 -4.77
C VAL A 260 10.56 -4.15 -3.34
N SER A 261 10.37 -2.85 -3.17
CA SER A 261 10.46 -2.18 -1.87
C SER A 261 9.26 -2.53 -0.99
N MET A 262 9.45 -3.40 0.00
CA MET A 262 8.45 -3.67 1.04
C MET A 262 8.53 -2.57 2.11
N PRO A 263 7.49 -1.74 2.32
CA PRO A 263 7.54 -0.67 3.31
C PRO A 263 7.69 -1.24 4.73
N VAL A 264 8.50 -0.58 5.56
CA VAL A 264 8.63 -0.95 6.99
C VAL A 264 7.40 -0.41 7.75
N ASP A 265 6.73 -1.26 8.52
CA ASP A 265 5.37 -1.06 9.06
C ASP A 265 4.35 -0.76 7.96
N SER A 266 4.39 -1.55 6.88
CA SER A 266 3.62 -1.39 5.63
C SER A 266 2.14 -1.05 5.88
N PHE A 267 1.56 -1.57 6.97
CA PHE A 267 0.14 -1.41 7.27
C PHE A 267 -0.12 -0.79 8.64
N SER A 268 0.87 -0.10 9.24
CA SER A 268 0.72 0.54 10.55
C SER A 268 0.16 -0.43 11.61
N ILE A 269 0.55 -1.71 11.55
CA ILE A 269 -0.07 -2.82 12.30
C ILE A 269 0.00 -2.53 13.80
N THR A 270 1.13 -1.95 14.24
CA THR A 270 1.38 -1.63 15.66
C THR A 270 0.45 -0.55 16.22
N ARG A 271 -0.13 0.31 15.36
CA ARG A 271 -1.11 1.35 15.75
C ARG A 271 -2.52 0.78 15.90
N ILE A 272 -2.81 -0.34 15.26
CA ILE A 272 -4.16 -0.94 15.21
C ILE A 272 -4.45 -1.78 16.46
N ALA A 273 -3.42 -2.33 17.10
CA ALA A 273 -3.54 -3.22 18.27
C ALA A 273 -4.50 -2.68 19.35
N ASP A 274 -4.39 -1.39 19.67
CA ASP A 274 -5.15 -0.76 20.76
C ASP A 274 -6.60 -0.42 20.38
N THR A 275 -6.87 -0.24 19.08
CA THR A 275 -8.14 0.31 18.58
C THR A 275 -9.04 -0.72 17.91
N ASN A 276 -8.46 -1.78 17.33
CA ASN A 276 -9.20 -2.85 16.69
C ASN A 276 -8.46 -4.20 16.82
N PRO A 277 -8.65 -4.91 17.94
CA PRO A 277 -8.01 -6.19 18.24
C PRO A 277 -8.17 -7.26 17.14
N GLU A 278 -9.37 -7.39 16.58
CA GLU A 278 -9.67 -8.38 15.52
C GLU A 278 -8.90 -8.08 14.24
N LEU A 279 -8.91 -6.81 13.81
CA LEU A 279 -8.17 -6.39 12.64
C LEU A 279 -6.68 -6.61 12.87
N PHE A 280 -6.15 -6.21 14.02
CA PHE A 280 -4.75 -6.44 14.39
C PHE A 280 -4.33 -7.93 14.27
N GLN A 281 -5.14 -8.85 14.81
CA GLN A 281 -4.92 -10.29 14.65
C GLN A 281 -4.93 -10.72 13.18
N PHE A 282 -5.93 -10.30 12.41
CA PHE A 282 -6.04 -10.60 10.98
C PHE A 282 -4.77 -10.17 10.22
N LEU A 283 -4.29 -8.96 10.48
CA LEU A 283 -3.11 -8.39 9.83
C LEU A 283 -1.84 -9.20 10.10
N ILE A 284 -1.62 -9.56 11.37
CA ILE A 284 -0.46 -10.36 11.76
C ILE A 284 -0.48 -11.73 11.10
N VAL A 285 -1.66 -12.38 11.09
CA VAL A 285 -1.84 -13.69 10.45
C VAL A 285 -1.53 -13.58 8.96
N LYS A 286 -2.14 -12.62 8.27
CA LYS A 286 -1.93 -12.44 6.83
C LYS A 286 -0.48 -12.15 6.49
N LEU A 287 0.16 -11.21 7.19
CA LEU A 287 1.57 -10.90 6.95
C LEU A 287 2.45 -12.15 7.15
N SER A 288 2.19 -12.90 8.22
CA SER A 288 2.94 -14.13 8.53
C SER A 288 2.72 -15.23 7.49
N ASP A 289 1.49 -15.39 6.99
CA ASP A 289 1.15 -16.33 5.91
C ASP A 289 1.88 -15.98 4.62
N LEU A 290 1.96 -14.69 4.27
CA LEU A 290 2.71 -14.22 3.10
C LEU A 290 4.20 -14.58 3.24
N VAL A 291 4.83 -14.24 4.37
CA VAL A 291 6.25 -14.53 4.60
C VAL A 291 6.52 -16.04 4.58
N LEU A 292 5.68 -16.85 5.24
CA LEU A 292 5.81 -18.31 5.19
C LEU A 292 5.67 -18.85 3.76
N SER A 293 4.74 -18.30 2.97
CA SER A 293 4.55 -18.69 1.58
C SER A 293 5.80 -18.39 0.73
N LEU A 294 6.40 -17.21 0.91
CA LEU A 294 7.63 -16.81 0.22
C LEU A 294 8.82 -17.70 0.62
N VAL A 295 9.01 -17.93 1.92
CA VAL A 295 10.09 -18.82 2.43
C VAL A 295 9.93 -20.25 1.89
N THR A 296 8.70 -20.76 1.83
CA THR A 296 8.40 -22.10 1.29
C THR A 296 8.73 -22.19 -0.21
N GLN A 297 8.57 -21.07 -0.93
CA GLN A 297 8.96 -20.94 -2.33
C GLN A 297 10.46 -20.60 -2.51
N LYS A 298 11.25 -20.63 -1.42
CA LYS A 298 12.68 -20.30 -1.39
C LYS A 298 13.00 -18.85 -1.76
N ILE A 299 12.04 -17.95 -1.55
CA ILE A 299 12.19 -16.51 -1.75
C ILE A 299 12.38 -15.87 -0.38
N TYR A 300 13.59 -15.41 -0.11
CA TYR A 300 13.98 -14.89 1.21
C TYR A 300 14.10 -13.36 1.17
N LEU A 301 13.00 -12.68 1.49
CA LEU A 301 12.98 -11.21 1.57
C LEU A 301 13.33 -10.75 2.98
N PHE A 302 14.52 -10.18 3.16
CA PHE A 302 15.00 -9.78 4.50
C PHE A 302 14.15 -8.64 5.09
N SER A 303 13.67 -7.74 4.24
CA SER A 303 12.69 -6.72 4.60
C SER A 303 11.44 -7.32 5.24
N SER A 304 10.94 -8.46 4.73
CA SER A 304 9.76 -9.13 5.27
C SER A 304 10.00 -9.77 6.65
N PHE A 305 11.21 -10.28 6.91
CA PHE A 305 11.59 -10.75 8.24
C PHE A 305 11.70 -9.61 9.23
N ASN A 306 12.31 -8.50 8.81
CA ASN A 306 12.38 -7.29 9.62
C ASN A 306 11.01 -6.67 9.87
N GLU A 307 10.06 -6.82 8.95
CA GLU A 307 8.69 -6.34 9.13
C GLU A 307 7.98 -7.07 10.27
N ILE A 308 7.99 -8.41 10.23
CA ILE A 308 7.48 -9.24 11.33
C ILE A 308 8.20 -8.92 12.65
N GLY A 309 9.53 -8.73 12.57
CA GLY A 309 10.34 -8.31 13.71
C GLY A 309 9.93 -6.93 14.25
N THR A 310 9.58 -5.98 13.40
CA THR A 310 9.13 -4.64 13.80
C THR A 310 7.80 -4.70 14.51
N VAL A 311 6.83 -5.45 13.97
CA VAL A 311 5.54 -5.67 14.62
C VAL A 311 5.72 -6.27 16.00
N GLY A 312 6.53 -7.33 16.13
CA GLY A 312 6.78 -7.95 17.43
C GLY A 312 7.49 -7.03 18.42
N ARG A 313 8.46 -6.22 17.99
CA ARG A 313 9.06 -5.20 18.89
C ARG A 313 8.01 -4.19 19.37
N GLY A 314 7.11 -3.76 18.49
CA GLY A 314 5.98 -2.91 18.83
C GLY A 314 5.08 -3.54 19.90
N CYS A 315 4.69 -4.80 19.74
CA CYS A 315 3.89 -5.52 20.73
C CYS A 315 4.64 -5.69 22.08
N ILE A 316 5.96 -5.94 22.04
CA ILE A 316 6.78 -6.05 23.26
C ILE A 316 6.71 -4.78 24.10
N SER A 317 6.77 -3.61 23.45
CA SER A 317 6.68 -2.31 24.13
C SER A 317 5.34 -2.05 24.83
N LYS A 318 4.31 -2.84 24.52
CA LYS A 318 2.94 -2.72 25.05
C LYS A 318 2.49 -3.91 25.91
N LEU A 319 3.38 -4.87 26.23
CA LEU A 319 3.06 -6.12 26.93
C LEU A 319 2.37 -5.99 28.29
N SER A 320 2.46 -4.83 28.94
CA SER A 320 1.82 -4.60 30.23
C SER A 320 0.37 -4.14 30.16
N ILE A 321 -0.18 -4.00 28.95
CA ILE A 321 -1.43 -3.28 28.71
C ILE A 321 -2.53 -4.20 28.18
N SER A 322 -2.22 -5.21 27.36
CA SER A 322 -3.26 -6.06 26.78
C SER A 322 -2.83 -7.51 26.50
N SER A 323 -3.81 -8.42 26.54
CA SER A 323 -3.62 -9.86 26.29
C SER A 323 -3.34 -10.17 24.82
N ILE A 324 -3.80 -9.32 23.89
CA ILE A 324 -3.66 -9.58 22.46
C ILE A 324 -2.21 -9.44 21.97
N GLU A 325 -1.42 -8.57 22.58
CA GLU A 325 0.00 -8.43 22.29
C GLU A 325 0.79 -9.63 22.81
N VAL A 326 0.37 -10.22 23.93
CA VAL A 326 0.96 -11.47 24.43
C VAL A 326 0.73 -12.59 23.42
N GLU A 327 -0.52 -12.76 22.97
CA GLU A 327 -0.89 -13.77 21.97
C GLU A 327 -0.14 -13.53 20.64
N ALA A 328 -0.06 -12.28 20.19
CA ALA A 328 0.67 -11.91 18.99
C ALA A 328 2.16 -12.30 19.07
N ILE A 329 2.83 -12.03 20.19
CA ILE A 329 4.24 -12.41 20.34
C ILE A 329 4.43 -13.92 20.37
N GLU A 330 3.54 -14.66 21.03
CA GLU A 330 3.60 -16.11 21.02
C GLU A 330 3.45 -16.66 19.60
N PHE A 331 2.48 -16.13 18.85
CA PHE A 331 2.28 -16.47 17.44
C PHE A 331 3.50 -16.14 16.59
N LEU A 332 4.05 -14.93 16.68
CA LEU A 332 5.24 -14.52 15.92
C LEU A 332 6.47 -15.38 16.24
N CYS A 333 6.66 -15.78 17.51
CA CYS A 333 7.71 -16.73 17.89
C CYS A 333 7.52 -18.08 17.19
N ASP A 334 6.29 -18.56 17.07
CA ASP A 334 5.99 -19.83 16.38
C ASP A 334 6.18 -19.71 14.88
N ILE A 335 5.89 -18.56 14.27
CA ILE A 335 6.21 -18.25 12.87
C ILE A 335 7.71 -18.29 12.62
N PHE A 336 8.52 -17.60 13.44
CA PHE A 336 9.98 -17.66 13.30
C PHE A 336 10.55 -19.06 13.49
N ARG A 337 9.98 -19.87 14.40
CA ARG A 337 10.36 -21.29 14.54
C ARG A 337 10.04 -22.08 13.27
N ARG A 338 8.88 -21.88 12.65
CA ARG A 338 8.51 -22.54 11.38
C ARG A 338 9.44 -22.14 10.25
N ILE A 339 9.72 -20.84 10.09
CA ILE A 339 10.67 -20.33 9.10
C ILE A 339 12.04 -21.00 9.28
N LYS A 340 12.55 -21.05 10.52
CA LYS A 340 13.80 -21.75 10.84
C LYS A 340 13.78 -23.21 10.39
N ILE A 341 12.71 -23.95 10.68
CA ILE A 341 12.59 -25.37 10.30
C ILE A 341 12.64 -25.54 8.78
N ILE A 342 12.03 -24.62 8.03
CA ILE A 342 12.08 -24.64 6.56
C ILE A 342 13.52 -24.36 6.09
N LEU A 343 14.14 -23.28 6.56
CA LEU A 343 15.49 -22.88 6.16
C LEU A 343 16.56 -23.93 6.48
N LEU A 344 16.44 -24.65 7.60
CA LEU A 344 17.38 -25.71 7.97
C LEU A 344 17.35 -26.95 7.07
N LYS A 345 16.29 -27.11 6.26
CA LYS A 345 16.20 -28.20 5.27
C LYS A 345 16.88 -27.82 3.95
N GLU A 346 17.19 -26.53 3.78
CA GLU A 346 17.79 -25.99 2.57
C GLU A 346 19.31 -25.91 2.74
N ASN A 347 20.04 -26.34 1.70
CA ASN A 347 21.49 -26.35 1.68
C ASN A 347 22.02 -25.29 0.71
N SER A 348 21.63 -24.03 0.91
CA SER A 348 22.08 -22.89 0.10
C SER A 348 22.58 -21.73 0.96
N GLN A 349 23.50 -20.93 0.40
CA GLN A 349 24.03 -19.75 1.09
C GLN A 349 22.93 -18.70 1.34
N GLU A 350 21.95 -18.55 0.44
CA GLU A 350 20.85 -17.62 0.68
C GLU A 350 19.99 -18.07 1.86
N ALA A 351 19.74 -19.37 2.01
CA ALA A 351 18.99 -19.91 3.15
C ALA A 351 19.74 -19.71 4.47
N GLU A 352 21.08 -19.87 4.47
CA GLU A 352 21.91 -19.55 5.64
C GLU A 352 21.83 -18.05 6.00
N ASN A 353 21.94 -17.16 5.01
CA ASN A 353 21.85 -15.71 5.24
C ASN A 353 20.46 -15.32 5.75
N ALA A 354 19.40 -15.91 5.20
CA ALA A 354 18.03 -15.74 5.68
C ALA A 354 17.88 -16.21 7.14
N LEU A 355 18.53 -17.33 7.49
CA LEU A 355 18.49 -17.87 8.85
C LEU A 355 19.22 -16.97 9.86
N ILE A 356 20.29 -16.30 9.44
CA ILE A 356 20.99 -15.26 10.22
C ILE A 356 20.08 -14.07 10.46
N GLU A 357 19.39 -13.59 9.43
CA GLU A 357 18.47 -12.47 9.56
C GLU A 357 17.29 -12.81 10.49
N VAL A 358 16.65 -13.97 10.33
CA VAL A 358 15.61 -14.45 11.24
C VAL A 358 16.11 -14.54 12.67
N ARG A 359 17.34 -15.04 12.88
CA ARG A 359 17.98 -15.05 14.20
C ARG A 359 18.12 -13.63 14.76
N SER A 360 18.60 -12.68 13.95
CA SER A 360 18.72 -11.27 14.35
C SER A 360 17.38 -10.72 14.87
N GLN A 361 16.29 -11.01 14.17
CA GLN A 361 14.94 -10.57 14.57
C GLN A 361 14.48 -11.20 15.89
N VAL A 362 14.69 -12.51 16.09
CA VAL A 362 14.39 -13.19 17.38
C VAL A 362 15.24 -12.62 18.53
N PHE A 363 16.52 -12.34 18.28
CA PHE A 363 17.39 -11.71 19.27
C PHE A 363 16.94 -10.29 19.61
N SER A 364 16.43 -9.56 18.63
CA SER A 364 15.86 -8.23 18.85
C SER A 364 14.68 -8.29 19.84
N PHE A 365 13.84 -9.33 19.80
CA PHE A 365 12.75 -9.51 20.78
C PHE A 365 13.29 -9.64 22.19
N LYS A 366 14.35 -10.45 22.38
CA LYS A 366 15.01 -10.58 23.68
C LYS A 366 15.54 -9.25 24.17
N THR A 367 16.26 -8.51 23.33
CA THR A 367 16.83 -7.20 23.69
C THR A 367 15.76 -6.18 24.04
N TRP A 368 14.65 -6.15 23.31
CA TRP A 368 13.53 -5.26 23.60
C TRP A 368 12.83 -5.63 24.90
N LEU A 369 12.55 -6.91 25.13
CA LEU A 369 11.95 -7.38 26.38
C LEU A 369 12.83 -7.09 27.60
N GLU A 370 14.16 -7.11 27.44
CA GLU A 370 15.09 -6.78 28.51
C GLU A 370 14.98 -5.32 28.95
N LYS A 371 14.71 -4.41 28.02
CA LYS A 371 14.51 -2.96 28.25
C LYS A 371 13.17 -2.64 28.92
N GLU A 372 12.16 -3.48 28.75
CA GLU A 372 10.85 -3.25 29.33
C GLU A 372 10.84 -3.39 30.86
N LYS A 373 10.20 -2.43 31.53
CA LYS A 373 10.07 -2.41 33.00
C LYS A 373 9.19 -3.54 33.51
N ARG A 374 8.09 -3.82 32.79
CA ARG A 374 7.14 -4.88 33.11
C ARG A 374 7.33 -6.02 32.12
N LYS A 375 7.63 -7.21 32.63
CA LYS A 375 7.95 -8.39 31.82
C LYS A 375 6.86 -9.44 32.00
N ASN A 376 6.26 -9.89 30.91
CA ASN A 376 5.36 -11.04 30.94
C ASN A 376 6.20 -12.33 30.99
N ALA A 377 6.01 -13.15 32.03
CA ALA A 377 6.81 -14.35 32.26
C ALA A 377 6.64 -15.41 31.16
N LYS A 378 5.42 -15.56 30.62
CA LYS A 378 5.09 -16.48 29.53
C LYS A 378 5.84 -16.09 28.25
N VAL A 379 5.72 -14.82 27.85
CA VAL A 379 6.42 -14.24 26.69
C VAL A 379 7.94 -14.35 26.85
N LYS A 380 8.46 -14.03 28.03
CA LYS A 380 9.89 -14.17 28.35
C LYS A 380 10.36 -15.61 28.17
N ALA A 381 9.64 -16.59 28.70
CA ALA A 381 9.99 -18.00 28.56
C ALA A 381 9.98 -18.43 27.08
N LYS A 382 8.96 -18.02 26.31
CA LYS A 382 8.84 -18.33 24.88
C LYS A 382 10.01 -17.76 24.06
N ILE A 383 10.33 -16.47 24.23
CA ILE A 383 11.44 -15.80 23.53
C ILE A 383 12.78 -16.42 23.91
N LEU A 384 13.03 -16.68 25.21
CA LEU A 384 14.28 -17.29 25.65
C LEU A 384 14.47 -18.72 25.12
N THR A 385 13.39 -19.49 25.08
CA THR A 385 13.41 -20.84 24.50
C THR A 385 13.77 -20.78 23.03
N LEU A 386 13.07 -19.93 22.26
CA LEU A 386 13.36 -19.76 20.83
C LEU A 386 14.79 -19.28 20.59
N THR A 387 15.26 -18.27 21.35
CA THR A 387 16.64 -17.76 21.26
C THR A 387 17.67 -18.88 21.46
N LYS A 388 17.50 -19.73 22.48
CA LYS A 388 18.38 -20.88 22.73
C LYS A 388 18.34 -21.89 21.59
N GLU A 389 17.19 -22.09 20.97
CA GLU A 389 17.08 -22.96 19.79
C GLU A 389 17.92 -22.43 18.61
N PHE A 390 18.05 -21.11 18.44
CA PHE A 390 18.91 -20.50 17.41
C PHE A 390 20.39 -20.47 17.79
N ASP A 391 20.75 -20.38 19.07
CA ASP A 391 22.15 -20.41 19.53
C ASP A 391 22.83 -21.77 19.35
N LYS A 392 22.05 -22.85 19.26
CA LYS A 392 22.57 -24.21 19.01
C LYS A 392 23.05 -24.45 17.58
N LEU A 393 23.02 -23.44 16.69
CA LEU A 393 23.44 -23.55 15.29
C LEU A 393 24.97 -23.39 15.18
N PRO A 394 25.77 -24.47 15.14
CA PRO A 394 27.21 -24.40 15.42
C PRO A 394 28.05 -23.84 14.27
N ASN A 395 27.54 -23.86 13.04
CA ASN A 395 28.28 -23.50 11.83
C ASN A 395 28.00 -22.08 11.30
N ILE A 396 26.83 -21.52 11.60
CA ILE A 396 26.40 -20.20 11.09
C ILE A 396 27.08 -19.04 11.85
N ILE A 397 27.49 -19.27 13.10
CA ILE A 397 28.12 -18.25 13.96
C ILE A 397 29.58 -17.97 13.53
N LYS A 398 30.24 -18.92 12.86
CA LYS A 398 31.67 -18.81 12.48
C LYS A 398 31.89 -18.08 11.15
N SER A 399 31.00 -18.18 10.17
CA SER A 399 31.13 -17.50 8.87
C SER A 399 30.85 -15.99 8.94
N PHE A 400 29.97 -15.54 9.83
CA PHE A 400 29.61 -14.11 9.88
C PHE A 400 30.51 -13.26 10.79
N LYS A 401 31.34 -13.88 11.65
CA LYS A 401 32.36 -13.14 12.41
C LYS A 401 33.56 -12.73 11.55
N SER A 402 33.68 -13.18 10.29
CA SER A 402 34.77 -12.77 9.40
C SER A 402 34.47 -11.58 8.48
N ASP A 403 33.21 -11.21 8.25
CA ASP A 403 32.86 -10.13 7.30
C ASP A 403 31.96 -9.04 7.90
N ALA A 404 32.28 -8.59 9.12
CA ALA A 404 31.79 -7.30 9.58
C ALA A 404 32.46 -6.19 8.75
N VAL A 405 31.78 -5.74 7.69
CA VAL A 405 32.14 -4.53 6.96
C VAL A 405 32.00 -3.35 7.92
N PHE A 406 33.12 -2.86 8.44
CA PHE A 406 33.15 -1.59 9.15
C PHE A 406 32.94 -0.45 8.17
N TRP A 407 32.05 0.48 8.54
CA TRP A 407 31.88 1.75 7.84
C TRP A 407 33.24 2.48 7.76
N PRO A 408 33.71 2.90 6.57
CA PRO A 408 34.95 3.63 6.46
C PRO A 408 34.81 4.96 7.23
N ASN A 409 35.77 5.23 8.12
CA ASN A 409 35.92 6.44 8.94
C ASN A 409 35.26 6.54 10.32
N ARG A 410 34.96 5.42 11.00
CA ARG A 410 34.96 5.42 12.47
C ARG A 410 35.74 4.24 13.03
N LYS A 411 37.07 4.41 13.15
CA LYS A 411 37.83 3.59 14.11
C LYS A 411 37.25 3.85 15.51
N PRO A 412 37.00 2.81 16.32
CA PRO A 412 36.81 3.01 17.75
C PRO A 412 38.06 3.72 18.26
N LYS A 413 37.89 4.82 19.01
CA LYS A 413 38.97 5.30 19.87
C LYS A 413 39.29 4.18 20.85
N VAL A 414 40.28 3.36 20.50
CA VAL A 414 41.10 2.67 21.50
C VAL A 414 41.54 3.77 22.45
N LYS A 415 41.13 3.68 23.71
CA LYS A 415 41.76 4.50 24.75
C LYS A 415 43.24 4.19 24.68
N SER A 416 43.99 5.12 24.10
CA SER A 416 45.42 5.10 24.07
C SER A 416 45.90 5.03 25.50
N THR A 417 46.77 4.07 25.75
CA THR A 417 47.82 4.10 26.74
C THR A 417 48.55 5.44 26.66
N ASP A 418 48.08 6.43 27.41
CA ASP A 418 48.84 7.64 27.71
C ASP A 418 50.03 7.21 28.60
N PRO A 419 51.29 7.48 28.21
CA PRO A 419 52.49 7.04 28.94
C PRO A 419 52.68 7.71 30.31
N ARG A 420 51.79 8.61 30.74
CA ARG A 420 51.92 9.34 32.02
C ARG A 420 51.63 8.50 33.27
N PHE A 421 51.35 7.20 33.14
CA PHE A 421 51.24 6.25 34.25
C PHE A 421 52.07 4.98 33.99
N ARG A 422 53.39 5.09 34.02
CA ARG A 422 54.30 3.96 34.28
C ARG A 422 55.52 4.45 35.06
N THR A 423 55.53 4.23 36.37
CA THR A 423 56.75 3.88 37.14
C THR A 423 56.36 3.57 38.59
N LEU A 424 56.61 2.32 39.00
CA LEU A 424 57.13 1.86 40.30
C LEU A 424 56.60 0.46 40.62
N ARG A 425 57.00 -0.49 39.77
CA ARG A 425 57.37 -1.86 40.15
C ARG A 425 58.08 -2.46 38.95
N ASP A 426 59.17 -3.16 39.23
CA ASP A 426 59.96 -3.99 38.32
C ASP A 426 61.03 -3.25 37.48
N ARG A 427 61.96 -2.61 38.20
CA ARG A 427 63.40 -2.75 37.89
C ARG A 427 64.11 -3.26 39.14
N GLY A 428 64.37 -4.55 39.13
CA GLY A 428 65.23 -5.26 40.07
C GLY A 428 65.85 -6.43 39.32
N ALA A 429 66.94 -6.16 38.60
CA ALA A 429 68.02 -7.08 38.22
C ALA A 429 69.04 -6.27 37.42
N GLU A 430 70.20 -6.10 38.05
CA GLU A 430 71.47 -5.47 37.60
C GLU A 430 71.53 -3.94 37.53
#